data_AF-A0AAE2Y7R3-F1
#
_entry.id   AF-A0AAE2Y7R3-F1
#
_cell.length_a   1.000
_cell.length_b   1.000
_cell.length_c   1.000
_cell.angle_alpha   90.00
_cell.angle_beta   90.00
_cell.angle_gamma   90.00
#
_symmetry.space_group_name_H-M   'P 1'
#
loop_
_entity.id
_entity.type
_entity.pdbx_description
1 polymer ?
#
loop_
_entity_poly.entity_id
_entity_poly.type
_entity_poly.pdbx_seq_one_letter_code
_entity_poly.pdbx_strand_id
1 'polypeptide(L)'
;MPKGVFVTYFDAVEGVVLKPEYIYIKDETRITEGLAQQLYFAHSTGETRDYLEIKIGNIKIASYYSGMVPKSSNQICIALLLEEREMGVAYKAFLKTKAMEIVKLLDSGDEINIREIYKELEKREKTVDRTHLMVRVLADEETWRILAALREGKTVESSILSHLKRLELVSQKEDGEKKFDVMKIRVYKAPSDTIINSLEKGRVPPNIRSEVGQKVINAIDELQTQIKQEIEGTPTDILEPLVNSTNYQIVKILEEEGITPIKSLAKRVGVEEETILYHVEQLKNNMLADYTQEYVYPLLKVTIETKTEEKSFTSRIKNLLKKH
;
A
#
# COMPACT_ATOMS: atom_id res chain seq x y z
N MET A 1 10.96 -5.11 3.81
CA MET A 1 10.30 -6.43 3.69
C MET A 1 10.09 -6.92 5.11
N PRO A 2 8.96 -7.55 5.48
CA PRO A 2 8.70 -7.86 6.88
C PRO A 2 9.82 -8.68 7.49
N LYS A 3 10.24 -8.33 8.70
CA LYS A 3 11.32 -8.99 9.47
C LYS A 3 11.00 -10.44 9.79
N GLY A 4 9.73 -10.78 9.88
CA GLY A 4 9.29 -12.14 10.17
C GLY A 4 7.78 -12.30 10.11
N VAL A 5 7.35 -13.55 10.27
CA VAL A 5 5.94 -13.96 10.38
C VAL A 5 5.83 -14.94 11.55
N PHE A 6 4.72 -14.86 12.27
CA PHE A 6 4.38 -15.85 13.28
C PHE A 6 2.87 -16.07 13.33
N VAL A 7 2.47 -17.20 13.91
CA VAL A 7 1.07 -17.54 14.15
C VAL A 7 0.83 -17.55 15.66
N THR A 8 -0.34 -17.15 16.13
CA THR A 8 -0.76 -17.35 17.52
C THR A 8 -2.08 -18.06 17.52
N TYR A 9 -2.24 -19.05 18.40
CA TYR A 9 -3.53 -19.70 18.60
C TYR A 9 -4.37 -18.91 19.57
N PHE A 10 -5.68 -18.91 19.31
CA PHE A 10 -6.68 -18.36 20.20
C PHE A 10 -7.68 -19.45 20.53
N ASP A 11 -7.52 -20.07 21.68
CA ASP A 11 -8.51 -21.02 22.20
C ASP A 11 -9.49 -20.28 23.13
N ALA A 12 -10.75 -20.18 22.71
CA ALA A 12 -11.81 -19.58 23.52
C ALA A 12 -12.49 -20.58 24.47
N VAL A 13 -12.19 -21.89 24.35
CA VAL A 13 -12.86 -22.98 25.09
C VAL A 13 -12.09 -23.37 26.34
N GLU A 14 -10.75 -23.46 26.31
CA GLU A 14 -9.93 -23.93 27.46
C GLU A 14 -9.27 -22.82 28.29
N GLY A 15 -9.55 -21.55 28.00
CA GLY A 15 -8.83 -20.41 28.56
C GLY A 15 -7.63 -20.07 27.67
N VAL A 16 -7.57 -18.83 27.21
CA VAL A 16 -6.80 -18.42 26.04
C VAL A 16 -5.32 -18.80 26.13
N VAL A 17 -4.90 -19.84 25.40
CA VAL A 17 -3.48 -20.19 25.23
C VAL A 17 -2.87 -19.25 24.20
N LEU A 18 -2.35 -18.11 24.68
CA LEU A 18 -1.76 -17.05 23.89
C LEU A 18 -0.27 -17.31 23.65
N LYS A 19 0.02 -18.39 22.93
CA LYS A 19 1.39 -18.77 22.60
C LYS A 19 1.68 -18.47 21.13
N PRO A 20 2.79 -17.74 20.84
CA PRO A 20 3.30 -17.67 19.49
C PRO A 20 3.80 -19.05 19.09
N GLU A 21 3.16 -19.60 18.07
CA GLU A 21 3.52 -20.85 17.44
C GLU A 21 3.95 -20.58 16.00
N TYR A 22 4.71 -21.50 15.41
CA TYR A 22 5.16 -21.38 14.01
C TYR A 22 5.81 -20.02 13.74
N ILE A 23 7.04 -19.83 14.23
CA ILE A 23 7.75 -18.55 14.18
C ILE A 23 8.85 -18.61 13.12
N TYR A 24 8.88 -17.62 12.24
CA TYR A 24 10.02 -17.38 11.36
C TYR A 24 10.41 -15.90 11.37
N ILE A 25 11.63 -15.61 11.81
CA ILE A 25 12.17 -14.26 11.91
C ILE A 25 13.58 -14.27 11.34
N LYS A 26 13.90 -13.26 10.53
CA LYS A 26 15.20 -13.13 9.87
C LYS A 26 16.29 -12.58 10.77
N ASP A 27 15.91 -11.75 11.73
CA ASP A 27 16.81 -11.18 12.72
C ASP A 27 16.67 -11.90 14.06
N GLU A 28 17.38 -11.41 15.07
CA GLU A 28 17.37 -11.99 16.41
C GLU A 28 16.15 -11.56 17.25
N THR A 29 15.14 -10.94 16.64
CA THR A 29 13.93 -10.51 17.36
C THR A 29 13.20 -11.74 17.92
N ARG A 30 12.93 -11.70 19.23
CA ARG A 30 12.20 -12.77 19.92
C ARG A 30 10.73 -12.38 20.08
N ILE A 31 9.83 -13.30 19.71
CA ILE A 31 8.40 -13.17 19.99
C ILE A 31 8.13 -13.75 21.37
N THR A 32 7.57 -12.92 22.24
CA THR A 32 7.24 -13.30 23.61
C THR A 32 5.75 -13.62 23.71
N GLU A 33 5.38 -14.41 24.72
CA GLU A 33 3.96 -14.65 25.06
C GLU A 33 3.23 -13.34 25.36
N GLY A 34 3.90 -12.38 26.00
CA GLY A 34 3.34 -11.04 26.25
C GLY A 34 2.96 -10.28 24.97
N LEU A 35 3.72 -10.45 23.88
CA LEU A 35 3.38 -9.86 22.59
C LEU A 35 2.12 -10.50 21.99
N ALA A 36 2.02 -11.83 22.05
CA ALA A 36 0.84 -12.57 21.61
C ALA A 36 -0.41 -12.17 22.41
N GLN A 37 -0.26 -11.96 23.73
CA GLN A 37 -1.34 -11.47 24.58
C GLN A 37 -1.81 -10.08 24.20
N GLN A 38 -0.88 -9.14 23.97
CA GLN A 38 -1.22 -7.78 23.56
C GLN A 38 -1.92 -7.73 22.20
N LEU A 39 -1.50 -8.57 21.25
CA LEU A 39 -2.17 -8.69 19.95
C LEU A 39 -3.59 -9.25 20.09
N TYR A 40 -3.79 -10.27 20.92
CA TYR A 40 -5.12 -10.80 21.21
C TYR A 40 -6.02 -9.73 21.81
N PHE A 41 -5.55 -9.03 22.84
CA PHE A 41 -6.32 -7.94 23.44
C PHE A 41 -6.70 -6.91 22.39
N ALA A 42 -5.74 -6.45 21.57
CA ALA A 42 -5.99 -5.48 20.51
C ALA A 42 -7.09 -5.93 19.53
N HIS A 43 -7.06 -7.18 19.05
CA HIS A 43 -8.10 -7.72 18.16
C HIS A 43 -9.46 -7.91 18.87
N SER A 44 -9.45 -8.30 20.15
CA SER A 44 -10.67 -8.54 20.93
C SER A 44 -11.40 -7.26 21.37
N THR A 45 -10.67 -6.16 21.57
CA THR A 45 -11.22 -4.88 22.06
C THR A 45 -11.39 -3.82 20.97
N GLY A 46 -10.83 -4.03 19.77
CA GLY A 46 -10.76 -3.02 18.70
C GLY A 46 -12.05 -2.86 17.86
N GLU A 47 -12.19 -1.70 17.20
CA GLU A 47 -13.28 -1.37 16.26
C GLU A 47 -13.19 -2.14 14.93
N THR A 48 -12.03 -2.70 14.60
CA THR A 48 -11.79 -3.54 13.41
C THR A 48 -11.48 -4.96 13.84
N ARG A 49 -12.45 -5.86 13.68
CA ARG A 49 -12.40 -7.22 14.27
C ARG A 49 -11.34 -8.14 13.67
N ASP A 50 -10.94 -7.92 12.41
CA ASP A 50 -10.21 -8.96 11.65
C ASP A 50 -8.77 -8.55 11.29
N TYR A 51 -8.46 -7.26 11.15
CA TYR A 51 -7.14 -6.78 10.74
C TYR A 51 -6.69 -5.62 11.63
N LEU A 52 -5.42 -5.63 12.02
CA LEU A 52 -4.86 -4.63 12.90
C LEU A 52 -3.41 -4.31 12.53
N GLU A 53 -3.10 -3.02 12.46
CA GLU A 53 -1.74 -2.49 12.39
C GLU A 53 -1.47 -1.73 13.67
N ILE A 54 -0.47 -2.17 14.45
CA ILE A 54 -0.16 -1.60 15.76
C ILE A 54 1.35 -1.56 16.00
N LYS A 55 1.78 -0.59 16.80
CA LYS A 55 3.14 -0.55 17.35
C LYS A 55 3.10 -1.01 18.81
N ILE A 56 3.79 -2.10 19.10
CA ILE A 56 3.95 -2.64 20.45
C ILE A 56 5.42 -2.49 20.85
N GLY A 57 5.70 -1.54 21.75
CA GLY A 57 7.07 -1.13 22.05
C GLY A 57 7.77 -0.62 20.78
N ASN A 58 8.87 -1.27 20.39
CA ASN A 58 9.64 -0.93 19.18
C ASN A 58 9.30 -1.84 17.98
N ILE A 59 8.29 -2.70 18.10
CA ILE A 59 7.90 -3.64 17.04
C ILE A 59 6.62 -3.13 16.39
N LYS A 60 6.70 -2.84 15.09
CA LYS A 60 5.52 -2.56 14.26
C LYS A 60 4.98 -3.88 13.74
N ILE A 61 3.67 -4.10 13.86
CA ILE A 61 3.03 -5.37 13.55
C ILE A 61 1.80 -5.12 12.70
N ALA A 62 1.68 -5.87 11.60
CA ALA A 62 0.42 -6.08 10.89
C ALA A 62 -0.07 -7.49 11.18
N SER A 63 -1.34 -7.62 11.51
CA SER A 63 -1.90 -8.89 11.92
C SER A 63 -3.32 -9.08 11.42
N TYR A 64 -3.68 -10.32 11.15
CA TYR A 64 -5.03 -10.71 10.78
C TYR A 64 -5.52 -11.83 11.68
N TYR A 65 -6.69 -11.62 12.27
CA TYR A 65 -7.40 -12.58 13.10
C TYR A 65 -8.44 -13.32 12.26
N SER A 66 -8.39 -14.66 12.29
CA SER A 66 -9.31 -15.49 11.49
C SER A 66 -10.76 -15.44 11.96
N GLY A 67 -11.01 -15.04 13.21
CA GLY A 67 -12.31 -15.17 13.84
C GLY A 67 -12.76 -16.63 14.01
N MET A 68 -14.02 -16.82 14.40
CA MET A 68 -14.68 -18.12 14.32
C MET A 68 -15.02 -18.43 12.86
N VAL A 69 -14.25 -19.30 12.23
CA VAL A 69 -14.62 -19.85 10.92
C VAL A 69 -15.77 -20.86 11.16
N PRO A 70 -16.94 -20.77 10.49
CA PRO A 70 -18.13 -21.55 10.84
C PRO A 70 -17.99 -23.09 10.87
N LYS A 71 -16.90 -23.62 10.31
CA LYS A 71 -16.61 -25.06 10.21
C LYS A 71 -15.35 -25.49 10.98
N SER A 72 -14.66 -24.56 11.65
CA SER A 72 -13.41 -24.83 12.36
C SER A 72 -13.58 -24.56 13.85
N SER A 73 -13.01 -25.44 14.67
CA SER A 73 -12.79 -25.15 16.10
C SER A 73 -11.52 -24.32 16.34
N ASN A 74 -10.70 -24.11 15.31
CA ASN A 74 -9.43 -23.41 15.40
C ASN A 74 -9.59 -21.91 15.11
N GLN A 75 -9.00 -21.07 15.96
CA GLN A 75 -8.90 -19.64 15.73
C GLN A 75 -7.44 -19.24 15.85
N ILE A 76 -6.98 -18.42 14.90
CA ILE A 76 -5.58 -18.00 14.85
C ILE A 76 -5.44 -16.51 14.56
N CYS A 77 -4.32 -15.95 15.00
CA CYS A 77 -3.77 -14.74 14.42
C CYS A 77 -2.57 -15.12 13.56
N ILE A 78 -2.47 -14.56 12.36
CA ILE A 78 -1.20 -14.48 11.65
C ILE A 78 -0.69 -13.05 11.73
N ALA A 79 0.58 -12.87 12.08
CA ALA A 79 1.18 -11.57 12.28
C ALA A 79 2.52 -11.45 11.56
N LEU A 80 2.76 -10.27 10.98
CA LEU A 80 4.01 -9.87 10.36
C LEU A 80 4.72 -8.85 11.22
N LEU A 81 6.01 -9.07 11.46
CA LEU A 81 6.88 -8.07 12.05
C LEU A 81 7.34 -7.16 10.93
N LEU A 82 6.96 -5.89 11.01
CA LEU A 82 7.26 -4.90 10.01
C LEU A 82 8.55 -4.13 10.37
N GLU A 83 9.28 -3.69 9.35
CA GLU A 83 10.19 -2.55 9.53
C GLU A 83 9.36 -1.27 9.78
N GLU A 84 9.92 -0.27 10.46
CA GLU A 84 9.15 0.94 10.84
C GLU A 84 8.48 1.63 9.64
N ARG A 85 9.19 1.63 8.51
CA ARG A 85 8.78 2.20 7.22
C ARG A 85 7.78 1.37 6.42
N GLU A 86 7.43 0.16 6.85
CA GLU A 86 6.50 -0.69 6.11
C GLU A 86 5.06 -0.40 6.50
N MET A 87 4.17 -0.29 5.51
CA MET A 87 2.75 -0.14 5.77
C MET A 87 2.11 -1.51 5.86
N GLY A 88 1.53 -1.82 7.02
CA GLY A 88 0.90 -3.10 7.29
C GLY A 88 -0.25 -3.42 6.34
N VAL A 89 -1.01 -2.40 5.96
CA VAL A 89 -2.15 -2.50 5.05
C VAL A 89 -1.81 -3.19 3.73
N ALA A 90 -0.58 -3.04 3.24
CA ALA A 90 -0.09 -3.67 2.01
C ALA A 90 -0.14 -5.21 2.11
N TYR A 91 -0.06 -5.74 3.32
CA TYR A 91 -0.07 -7.17 3.62
C TYR A 91 -1.43 -7.69 4.08
N LYS A 92 -2.44 -6.84 4.26
CA LYS A 92 -3.77 -7.24 4.78
C LYS A 92 -4.39 -8.39 3.97
N ALA A 93 -4.29 -8.31 2.65
CA ALA A 93 -4.80 -9.33 1.74
C ALA A 93 -4.08 -10.67 1.93
N PHE A 94 -2.74 -10.63 1.91
CA PHE A 94 -1.90 -11.79 2.15
C PHE A 94 -2.22 -12.45 3.51
N LEU A 95 -2.31 -11.63 4.56
CA LEU A 95 -2.62 -12.11 5.91
C LEU A 95 -4.00 -12.75 5.99
N LYS A 96 -5.03 -12.15 5.37
CA LYS A 96 -6.37 -12.73 5.28
C LYS A 96 -6.37 -14.09 4.61
N THR A 97 -5.78 -14.18 3.42
CA THR A 97 -5.72 -15.44 2.65
C THR A 97 -4.97 -16.51 3.42
N LYS A 98 -3.81 -16.18 3.99
CA LYS A 98 -3.00 -17.14 4.76
C LYS A 98 -3.64 -17.56 6.07
N ALA A 99 -4.35 -16.66 6.76
CA ALA A 99 -5.12 -17.05 7.93
C ALA A 99 -6.15 -18.15 7.59
N MET A 100 -6.89 -17.99 6.49
CA MET A 100 -7.89 -18.98 6.07
C MET A 100 -7.27 -20.31 5.61
N GLU A 101 -6.12 -20.27 4.93
CA GLU A 101 -5.39 -21.48 4.54
C GLU A 101 -4.85 -22.24 5.77
N ILE A 102 -4.26 -21.53 6.74
CA ILE A 102 -3.75 -22.16 7.97
C ILE A 102 -4.86 -22.82 8.77
N VAL A 103 -6.02 -22.15 8.91
CA VAL A 103 -7.19 -22.75 9.59
C VAL A 103 -7.59 -24.08 8.94
N LYS A 104 -7.63 -24.13 7.60
CA LYS A 104 -7.96 -25.36 6.87
C LYS A 104 -6.92 -26.47 7.09
N LEU A 105 -5.63 -26.13 7.09
CA LEU A 105 -4.55 -27.08 7.37
C LEU A 105 -4.67 -27.67 8.77
N LEU A 106 -5.05 -26.84 9.76
CA LEU A 106 -5.26 -27.30 11.12
C LEU A 106 -6.47 -28.23 11.25
N ASP A 107 -7.55 -27.93 10.55
CA ASP A 107 -8.75 -28.77 10.54
C ASP A 107 -8.49 -30.14 9.88
N SER A 108 -7.59 -30.22 8.89
CA SER A 108 -7.19 -31.47 8.24
C SER A 108 -6.07 -32.22 8.98
N GLY A 109 -5.44 -31.60 9.99
CA GLY A 109 -4.30 -32.16 10.70
C GLY A 109 -2.98 -32.12 9.91
N ASP A 110 -2.89 -31.24 8.90
CA ASP A 110 -1.70 -31.04 8.08
C ASP A 110 -0.67 -30.12 8.76
N GLU A 111 0.60 -30.25 8.35
CA GLU A 111 1.69 -29.46 8.91
C GLU A 111 1.73 -28.02 8.36
N ILE A 112 1.91 -27.03 9.24
CA ILE A 112 2.11 -25.63 8.85
C ILE A 112 3.60 -25.37 8.62
N ASN A 113 3.99 -25.13 7.37
CA ASN A 113 5.35 -24.70 7.05
C ASN A 113 5.47 -23.17 7.02
N ILE A 114 5.79 -22.57 8.18
CA ILE A 114 5.90 -21.12 8.32
C ILE A 114 6.96 -20.49 7.39
N ARG A 115 8.03 -21.23 7.07
CA ARG A 115 9.08 -20.74 6.16
C ARG A 115 8.55 -20.62 4.74
N GLU A 116 7.64 -21.50 4.33
CA GLU A 116 7.00 -21.44 3.02
C GLU A 116 6.04 -20.26 2.92
N ILE A 117 5.23 -20.03 3.96
CA ILE A 117 4.38 -18.83 4.08
C ILE A 117 5.23 -17.56 3.95
N TYR A 118 6.37 -17.50 4.66
CA TYR A 118 7.28 -16.37 4.53
C TYR A 118 7.90 -16.25 3.14
N LYS A 119 8.30 -17.35 2.49
CA LYS A 119 8.80 -17.30 1.09
C LYS A 119 7.75 -16.81 0.11
N GLU A 120 6.48 -17.12 0.33
CA GLU A 120 5.39 -16.58 -0.49
C GLU A 120 5.22 -15.08 -0.32
N LEU A 121 5.33 -14.57 0.91
CA LEU A 121 5.40 -13.14 1.19
C LEU A 121 6.56 -12.47 0.43
N GLU A 122 7.74 -13.09 0.43
CA GLU A 122 8.90 -12.57 -0.30
C GLU A 122 8.70 -12.53 -1.82
N LYS A 123 7.90 -13.44 -2.37
CA LYS A 123 7.58 -13.48 -3.80
C LYS A 123 6.54 -12.43 -4.18
N ARG A 124 5.53 -12.22 -3.33
CA ARG A 124 4.41 -11.31 -3.61
C ARG A 124 4.78 -9.84 -3.47
N GLU A 125 5.59 -9.47 -2.48
CA GLU A 125 5.75 -8.05 -2.09
C GLU A 125 7.05 -7.38 -2.51
N LYS A 126 7.45 -7.59 -3.77
CA LYS A 126 8.62 -6.91 -4.35
C LYS A 126 8.23 -5.60 -5.02
N THR A 127 9.10 -4.61 -4.87
CA THR A 127 9.09 -3.41 -5.70
C THR A 127 9.11 -3.81 -7.17
N VAL A 128 8.19 -3.26 -7.94
CA VAL A 128 7.99 -3.62 -9.35
C VAL A 128 8.92 -2.80 -10.24
N ASP A 129 9.00 -1.50 -9.98
CA ASP A 129 9.85 -0.55 -10.69
C ASP A 129 10.18 0.67 -9.80
N ARG A 130 10.92 1.64 -10.35
CA ARG A 130 11.32 2.87 -9.63
C ARG A 130 10.10 3.69 -9.17
N THR A 131 9.02 3.72 -9.94
CA THR A 131 7.80 4.47 -9.59
C THR A 131 7.07 3.79 -8.43
N HIS A 132 6.97 2.46 -8.43
CA HIS A 132 6.43 1.72 -7.29
C HIS A 132 7.27 1.94 -6.01
N LEU A 133 8.60 2.00 -6.13
CA LEU A 133 9.46 2.36 -5.00
C LEU A 133 9.13 3.77 -4.47
N MET A 134 8.95 4.73 -5.37
CA MET A 134 8.60 6.10 -5.01
C MET A 134 7.23 6.17 -4.32
N VAL A 135 6.22 5.45 -4.82
CA VAL A 135 4.91 5.29 -4.16
C VAL A 135 5.08 4.79 -2.73
N ARG A 136 5.83 3.70 -2.53
CA ARG A 136 6.06 3.11 -1.20
C ARG A 136 6.76 4.08 -0.24
N VAL A 137 7.76 4.81 -0.73
CA VAL A 137 8.51 5.78 0.09
C VAL A 137 7.64 6.99 0.42
N LEU A 138 6.85 7.50 -0.52
CA LEU A 138 6.02 8.68 -0.31
C LEU A 138 4.69 8.40 0.41
N ALA A 139 4.26 7.14 0.49
CA ALA A 139 3.09 6.77 1.30
C ALA A 139 3.40 6.74 2.81
N ASP A 140 4.68 6.70 3.18
CA ASP A 140 5.12 6.62 4.57
C ASP A 140 5.18 8.01 5.24
N GLU A 141 4.47 8.16 6.36
CA GLU A 141 4.44 9.42 7.12
C GLU A 141 5.83 9.84 7.64
N GLU A 142 6.65 8.88 8.06
CA GLU A 142 7.97 9.17 8.60
C GLU A 142 8.87 9.79 7.53
N THR A 143 8.80 9.28 6.31
CA THR A 143 9.45 9.88 5.14
C THR A 143 9.05 11.34 4.97
N TRP A 144 7.78 11.69 5.10
CA TRP A 144 7.34 13.10 5.02
C TRP A 144 7.85 13.96 6.16
N ARG A 145 7.90 13.43 7.39
CA ARG A 145 8.53 14.12 8.53
C ARG A 145 10.01 14.38 8.27
N ILE A 146 10.72 13.43 7.67
CA ILE A 146 12.13 13.57 7.29
C ILE A 146 12.31 14.62 6.19
N LEU A 147 11.46 14.61 5.16
CA LEU A 147 11.48 15.62 4.11
C LEU A 147 11.21 17.03 4.68
N ALA A 148 10.28 17.16 5.63
CA ALA A 148 10.04 18.43 6.34
C ALA A 148 11.26 18.87 7.16
N ALA A 149 11.87 17.96 7.94
CA ALA A 149 13.07 18.25 8.72
C ALA A 149 14.26 18.67 7.84
N LEU A 150 14.43 18.03 6.68
CA LEU A 150 15.45 18.39 5.69
C LEU A 150 15.21 19.80 5.11
N ARG A 151 13.96 20.19 4.84
CA ARG A 151 13.60 21.55 4.40
C ARG A 151 13.94 22.60 5.46
N GLU A 152 13.85 22.25 6.73
CA GLU A 152 14.26 23.09 7.87
C GLU A 152 15.79 23.08 8.10
N GLY A 153 16.56 22.34 7.30
CA GLY A 153 18.02 22.26 7.41
C GLY A 153 18.53 21.37 8.54
N LYS A 154 17.69 20.48 9.09
CA LYS A 154 18.07 19.53 10.14
C LYS A 154 18.83 18.34 9.55
N THR A 155 19.70 17.75 10.35
CA THR A 155 20.36 16.47 10.04
C THR A 155 19.39 15.31 10.28
N VAL A 156 19.48 14.28 9.45
CA VAL A 156 18.61 13.08 9.50
C VAL A 156 19.45 11.81 9.41
N GLU A 157 18.90 10.69 9.85
CA GLU A 157 19.58 9.40 9.77
C GLU A 157 19.91 8.99 8.33
N SER A 158 21.06 8.34 8.16
CA SER A 158 21.62 8.00 6.84
C SER A 158 20.83 6.93 6.09
N SER A 159 20.06 6.09 6.80
CA SER A 159 19.31 4.97 6.23
C SER A 159 18.24 5.44 5.24
N ILE A 160 17.35 6.34 5.66
CA ILE A 160 16.25 6.88 4.83
C ILE A 160 16.78 7.87 3.79
N LEU A 161 17.78 8.67 4.13
CA LEU A 161 18.40 9.63 3.22
C LEU A 161 18.99 8.94 1.97
N SER A 162 19.55 7.73 2.12
CA SER A 162 20.06 6.95 0.99
C SER A 162 18.99 6.63 -0.06
N HIS A 163 17.77 6.30 0.39
CA HIS A 163 16.63 6.01 -0.48
C HIS A 163 16.10 7.26 -1.17
N LEU A 164 15.98 8.37 -0.43
CA LEU A 164 15.56 9.66 -0.98
C LEU A 164 16.53 10.13 -2.08
N LYS A 165 17.84 9.98 -1.87
CA LYS A 165 18.86 10.29 -2.88
C LYS A 165 18.73 9.41 -4.12
N ARG A 166 18.55 8.10 -3.95
CA ARG A 166 18.35 7.16 -5.09
C ARG A 166 17.10 7.51 -5.90
N LEU A 167 16.06 8.00 -5.24
CA LEU A 167 14.84 8.46 -5.89
C LEU A 167 14.94 9.89 -6.43
N GLU A 168 16.09 10.56 -6.25
CA GLU A 168 16.36 11.94 -6.62
C GLU A 168 15.49 12.95 -5.87
N LEU A 169 14.76 12.56 -4.82
CA LEU A 169 13.88 13.44 -4.04
C LEU A 169 14.64 14.49 -3.25
N VAL A 170 15.94 14.28 -3.03
CA VAL A 170 16.84 15.18 -2.31
C VAL A 170 18.19 15.27 -3.02
N SER A 171 18.79 16.46 -3.03
CA SER A 171 20.12 16.73 -3.58
C SER A 171 21.06 17.28 -2.51
N GLN A 172 22.36 17.07 -2.66
CA GLN A 172 23.37 17.61 -1.73
C GLN A 172 23.90 18.95 -2.25
N LYS A 173 24.03 19.95 -1.37
CA LYS A 173 24.68 21.21 -1.74
C LYS A 173 26.18 21.01 -1.96
N GLU A 174 26.73 21.71 -2.95
CA GLU A 174 28.16 21.63 -3.34
C GLU A 174 29.11 22.18 -2.27
N ASP A 175 28.62 22.94 -1.27
CA ASP A 175 29.45 23.75 -0.37
C ASP A 175 30.07 22.99 0.83
N GLY A 176 30.34 21.69 0.71
CA GLY A 176 31.10 20.93 1.73
C GLY A 176 30.38 20.64 3.06
N GLU A 177 29.23 21.28 3.34
CA GLU A 177 28.33 20.92 4.43
C GLU A 177 27.37 19.80 3.98
N LYS A 178 27.05 18.84 4.87
CA LYS A 178 26.03 17.81 4.63
C LYS A 178 24.60 18.37 4.70
N LYS A 179 24.32 19.45 3.96
CA LYS A 179 23.00 20.05 3.80
C LYS A 179 22.35 19.53 2.53
N PHE A 180 21.08 19.13 2.65
CA PHE A 180 20.30 18.59 1.54
C PHE A 180 19.20 19.57 1.16
N ASP A 181 18.96 19.73 -0.14
CA ASP A 181 17.78 20.40 -0.66
C ASP A 181 16.74 19.34 -1.04
N VAL A 182 15.48 19.61 -0.72
CA VAL A 182 14.35 18.71 -1.01
C VAL A 182 13.65 19.17 -2.27
N MET A 183 13.39 18.26 -3.22
CA MET A 183 12.60 18.58 -4.40
C MET A 183 11.15 18.92 -4.02
N LYS A 184 10.50 19.75 -4.83
CA LYS A 184 9.05 19.95 -4.72
C LYS A 184 8.34 18.71 -5.26
N ILE A 185 7.61 18.03 -4.39
CA ILE A 185 6.86 16.80 -4.71
C ILE A 185 5.38 17.13 -4.71
N ARG A 186 4.66 16.74 -5.77
CA ARG A 186 3.21 16.83 -5.87
C ARG A 186 2.64 15.47 -6.20
N VAL A 187 1.63 15.04 -5.44
CA VAL A 187 0.91 13.79 -5.66
C VAL A 187 -0.57 14.10 -5.77
N TYR A 188 -1.20 13.70 -6.86
CA TYR A 188 -2.62 13.98 -7.10
C TYR A 188 -3.24 12.92 -8.02
N LYS A 189 -4.58 12.82 -7.96
CA LYS A 189 -5.37 12.01 -8.89
C LYS A 189 -5.72 12.84 -10.13
N ALA A 190 -5.71 12.22 -11.31
CA ALA A 190 -6.11 12.80 -12.58
C ALA A 190 -7.00 11.81 -13.36
N PRO A 191 -7.86 12.27 -14.28
CA PRO A 191 -8.60 11.36 -15.15
C PRO A 191 -7.66 10.44 -15.93
N SER A 192 -8.03 9.17 -16.08
CA SER A 192 -7.26 8.23 -16.90
C SER A 192 -7.45 8.57 -18.38
N ASP A 193 -6.35 8.90 -19.06
CA ASP A 193 -6.41 9.24 -20.49
C ASP A 193 -6.76 8.01 -21.33
N THR A 194 -6.33 6.83 -20.89
CA THR A 194 -6.46 5.59 -21.67
C THR A 194 -7.92 5.15 -21.75
N ILE A 195 -8.70 5.29 -20.68
CA ILE A 195 -10.13 4.99 -20.71
C ILE A 195 -10.92 5.99 -21.55
N ILE A 196 -10.63 7.29 -21.42
CA ILE A 196 -11.26 8.37 -22.20
C ILE A 196 -11.01 8.12 -23.69
N ASN A 197 -9.76 7.92 -24.07
CA ASN A 197 -9.37 7.61 -25.45
C ASN A 197 -10.04 6.33 -25.98
N SER A 198 -10.21 5.30 -25.13
CA SER A 198 -10.84 4.04 -25.51
C SER A 198 -12.34 4.23 -25.81
N LEU A 199 -13.03 5.01 -24.98
CA LEU A 199 -14.43 5.37 -25.15
C LEU A 199 -14.67 6.23 -26.40
N GLU A 200 -13.83 7.23 -26.63
CA GLU A 200 -13.91 8.13 -27.79
C GLU A 200 -13.68 7.36 -29.10
N LYS A 201 -12.67 6.49 -29.14
CA LYS A 201 -12.32 5.70 -30.33
C LYS A 201 -13.24 4.49 -30.57
N GLY A 202 -14.25 4.29 -29.72
CA GLY A 202 -15.18 3.16 -29.83
C GLY A 202 -14.50 1.79 -29.66
N ARG A 203 -13.37 1.72 -28.95
CA ARG A 203 -12.65 0.48 -28.66
C ARG A 203 -13.29 -0.34 -27.54
N VAL A 204 -14.38 0.16 -26.98
CA VAL A 204 -15.13 -0.44 -25.87
C VAL A 204 -16.25 -1.31 -26.41
N PRO A 205 -16.44 -2.53 -25.87
CA PRO A 205 -17.56 -3.38 -26.25
C PRO A 205 -18.91 -2.64 -26.16
N PRO A 206 -19.78 -2.75 -27.19
CA PRO A 206 -21.02 -1.98 -27.25
C PRO A 206 -21.95 -2.18 -26.04
N ASN A 207 -21.95 -3.38 -25.47
CA ASN A 207 -22.79 -3.80 -24.35
C ASN A 207 -22.46 -3.08 -23.02
N ILE A 208 -21.27 -2.49 -22.86
CA ILE A 208 -20.87 -1.83 -21.60
C ILE A 208 -20.43 -0.37 -21.78
N ARG A 209 -20.41 0.14 -23.01
CA ARG A 209 -19.91 1.50 -23.31
C ARG A 209 -20.63 2.60 -22.53
N SER A 210 -21.96 2.49 -22.36
CA SER A 210 -22.76 3.47 -21.63
C SER A 210 -22.47 3.46 -20.13
N GLU A 211 -22.37 2.28 -19.53
CA GLU A 211 -22.06 2.09 -18.11
C GLU A 211 -20.66 2.65 -17.77
N VAL A 212 -19.64 2.21 -18.52
CA VAL A 212 -18.26 2.67 -18.34
C VAL A 212 -18.16 4.18 -18.56
N GLY A 213 -18.82 4.70 -19.60
CA GLY A 213 -18.88 6.15 -19.84
C GLY A 213 -19.44 6.93 -18.66
N GLN A 214 -20.55 6.48 -18.08
CA GLN A 214 -21.15 7.12 -16.91
C GLN A 214 -20.24 7.06 -15.68
N LYS A 215 -19.56 5.92 -15.47
CA LYS A 215 -18.62 5.76 -14.35
C LYS A 215 -17.43 6.70 -14.46
N VAL A 216 -16.88 6.88 -15.66
CA VAL A 216 -15.80 7.84 -15.92
C VAL A 216 -16.27 9.27 -15.64
N ILE A 217 -17.47 9.65 -16.12
CA ILE A 217 -18.03 10.99 -15.85
C ILE A 217 -18.18 11.23 -14.35
N ASN A 218 -18.81 10.29 -13.63
CA ASN A 218 -18.98 10.40 -12.18
C ASN A 218 -17.64 10.54 -11.46
N ALA A 219 -16.62 9.78 -11.88
CA ALA A 219 -15.29 9.86 -11.28
C ALA A 219 -14.61 11.21 -11.53
N ILE A 220 -14.78 11.79 -12.72
CA ILE A 220 -14.28 13.13 -13.05
C ILE A 220 -15.02 14.20 -12.23
N ASP A 221 -16.33 14.12 -12.12
CA ASP A 221 -17.15 15.07 -11.35
C ASP A 221 -16.81 15.02 -9.86
N GLU A 222 -16.63 13.82 -9.31
CA GLU A 222 -16.21 13.63 -7.92
C GLU A 222 -14.79 14.15 -7.70
N LEU A 223 -13.86 13.92 -8.64
CA LEU A 223 -12.53 14.50 -8.60
C LEU A 223 -12.59 16.04 -8.65
N GLN A 224 -13.39 16.63 -9.53
CA GLN A 224 -13.56 18.09 -9.62
C GLN A 224 -14.15 18.69 -8.34
N THR A 225 -15.02 17.95 -7.66
CA THR A 225 -15.57 18.32 -6.35
C THR A 225 -14.47 18.30 -5.27
N GLN A 226 -13.53 17.36 -5.36
CA GLN A 226 -12.39 17.23 -4.45
C GLN A 226 -11.22 18.19 -4.77
N ILE A 227 -11.06 18.63 -6.02
CA ILE A 227 -9.92 19.45 -6.55
C ILE A 227 -9.84 20.89 -6.01
N LYS A 228 -10.64 21.27 -5.01
CA LYS A 228 -10.52 22.59 -4.35
C LYS A 228 -9.48 22.66 -3.22
N GLN A 229 -8.69 21.61 -2.98
CA GLN A 229 -7.66 21.59 -1.94
C GLN A 229 -6.35 21.03 -2.53
N GLU A 230 -5.32 21.86 -2.63
CA GLU A 230 -3.95 21.40 -2.92
C GLU A 230 -3.53 20.54 -1.72
N ILE A 231 -3.16 19.27 -1.95
CA ILE A 231 -2.81 18.35 -0.87
C ILE A 231 -1.44 18.78 -0.33
N GLU A 232 -1.44 19.57 0.75
CA GLU A 232 -0.23 19.99 1.47
C GLU A 232 0.25 18.93 2.49
N GLY A 233 -0.57 17.90 2.77
CA GLY A 233 -0.27 16.81 3.70
C GLY A 233 0.36 15.58 3.04
N THR A 234 0.75 14.60 3.87
CA THR A 234 1.19 13.26 3.43
C THR A 234 0.09 12.65 2.54
N PRO A 235 0.37 12.27 1.28
CA PRO A 235 -0.62 11.73 0.35
C PRO A 235 -0.90 10.25 0.61
N THR A 236 -0.90 9.82 1.88
CA THR A 236 -1.07 8.42 2.29
C THR A 236 -2.33 7.84 1.67
N ASP A 237 -3.48 8.52 1.82
CA ASP A 237 -4.76 8.03 1.32
C ASP A 237 -4.79 7.85 -0.22
N ILE A 238 -3.94 8.56 -0.96
CA ILE A 238 -3.82 8.40 -2.42
C ILE A 238 -2.89 7.24 -2.77
N LEU A 239 -1.80 7.08 -2.03
CA LEU A 239 -0.70 6.16 -2.37
C LEU A 239 -0.84 4.79 -1.71
N GLU A 240 -1.48 4.70 -0.56
CA GLU A 240 -1.71 3.48 0.22
C GLU A 240 -2.21 2.30 -0.63
N PRO A 241 -3.26 2.43 -1.47
CA PRO A 241 -3.71 1.31 -2.29
C PRO A 241 -2.64 0.83 -3.27
N LEU A 242 -1.72 1.69 -3.69
CA LEU A 242 -0.67 1.41 -4.67
C LEU A 242 0.65 0.93 -4.02
N VAL A 243 0.74 0.86 -2.69
CA VAL A 243 1.87 0.25 -1.99
C VAL A 243 1.89 -1.26 -2.22
N ASN A 244 0.71 -1.88 -2.35
CA ASN A 244 0.58 -3.29 -2.69
C ASN A 244 1.02 -3.52 -4.15
N SER A 245 1.91 -4.49 -4.37
CA SER A 245 2.50 -4.76 -5.69
C SER A 245 1.47 -5.19 -6.74
N THR A 246 0.48 -5.98 -6.33
CA THR A 246 -0.60 -6.47 -7.21
C THR A 246 -1.51 -5.33 -7.63
N ASN A 247 -1.94 -4.47 -6.69
CA ASN A 247 -2.70 -3.27 -7.00
C ASN A 247 -1.95 -2.35 -7.95
N TYR A 248 -0.65 -2.11 -7.70
CA TYR A 248 0.20 -1.31 -8.55
C TYR A 248 0.31 -1.88 -9.97
N GLN A 249 0.51 -3.19 -10.10
CA GLN A 249 0.57 -3.87 -11.40
C GLN A 249 -0.75 -3.77 -12.16
N ILE A 250 -1.88 -3.97 -11.47
CA ILE A 250 -3.21 -3.82 -12.07
C ILE A 250 -3.36 -2.40 -12.65
N VAL A 251 -3.11 -1.37 -11.84
CA VAL A 251 -3.24 0.03 -12.28
C VAL A 251 -2.30 0.32 -13.46
N LYS A 252 -1.05 -0.16 -13.40
CA LYS A 252 -0.09 0.03 -14.49
C LYS A 252 -0.56 -0.60 -15.81
N ILE A 253 -1.05 -1.84 -15.78
CA ILE A 253 -1.58 -2.53 -16.95
C ILE A 253 -2.79 -1.77 -17.51
N LEU A 254 -3.70 -1.34 -16.63
CA LEU A 254 -4.89 -0.60 -17.02
C LEU A 254 -4.56 0.78 -17.61
N GLU A 255 -3.53 1.47 -17.11
CA GLU A 255 -3.07 2.73 -17.70
C GLU A 255 -2.46 2.51 -19.09
N GLU A 256 -1.84 1.36 -19.34
CA GLU A 256 -1.26 1.01 -20.64
C GLU A 256 -2.33 0.55 -21.65
N GLU A 257 -3.32 -0.23 -21.21
CA GLU A 257 -4.26 -0.97 -22.08
C GLU A 257 -5.70 -0.45 -22.05
N GLY A 258 -6.09 0.27 -21.00
CA GLY A 258 -7.44 0.74 -20.77
C GLY A 258 -8.36 -0.38 -20.30
N ILE A 259 -9.46 -0.59 -21.01
CA ILE A 259 -10.46 -1.60 -20.65
C ILE A 259 -9.91 -3.00 -20.95
N THR A 260 -9.75 -3.80 -19.91
CA THR A 260 -9.08 -5.11 -19.99
C THR A 260 -9.99 -6.21 -19.45
N PRO A 261 -10.17 -7.35 -20.16
CA PRO A 261 -10.90 -8.49 -19.63
C PRO A 261 -10.27 -9.03 -18.34
N ILE A 262 -11.08 -9.37 -17.33
CA ILE A 262 -10.61 -9.87 -16.02
C ILE A 262 -9.65 -11.05 -16.19
N LYS A 263 -10.01 -12.02 -17.03
CA LYS A 263 -9.19 -13.20 -17.34
C LYS A 263 -7.82 -12.85 -17.95
N SER A 264 -7.78 -11.83 -18.80
CA SER A 264 -6.52 -11.35 -19.40
C SER A 264 -5.65 -10.67 -18.35
N LEU A 265 -6.26 -9.82 -17.53
CA LEU A 265 -5.58 -9.11 -16.44
C LEU A 265 -5.01 -10.10 -15.41
N ALA A 266 -5.80 -11.09 -14.98
CA ALA A 266 -5.39 -12.16 -14.07
C ALA A 266 -4.15 -12.90 -14.59
N LYS A 267 -4.15 -13.26 -15.89
CA LYS A 267 -3.01 -13.92 -16.53
C LYS A 267 -1.75 -13.04 -16.56
N ARG A 268 -1.87 -11.74 -16.83
CA ARG A 268 -0.72 -10.82 -16.90
C ARG A 268 -0.12 -10.55 -15.52
N VAL A 269 -0.97 -10.41 -14.52
CA VAL A 269 -0.55 -10.20 -13.12
C VAL A 269 -0.05 -11.50 -12.50
N GLY A 270 -0.49 -12.65 -13.00
CA GLY A 270 -0.08 -13.97 -12.52
C GLY A 270 -0.83 -14.42 -11.27
N VAL A 271 -2.11 -14.05 -11.15
CA VAL A 271 -3.00 -14.40 -10.03
C VAL A 271 -4.35 -14.91 -10.54
N GLU A 272 -5.17 -15.44 -9.66
CA GLU A 272 -6.52 -15.92 -9.99
C GLU A 272 -7.51 -14.77 -10.21
N GLU A 273 -8.57 -15.01 -10.98
CA GLU A 273 -9.59 -14.00 -11.29
C GLU A 273 -10.29 -13.45 -10.04
N GLU A 274 -10.57 -14.31 -9.06
CA GLU A 274 -11.15 -13.89 -7.77
C GLU A 274 -10.20 -12.96 -6.99
N THR A 275 -8.89 -13.23 -7.08
CA THR A 275 -7.87 -12.36 -6.48
C THR A 275 -7.83 -11.00 -7.18
N ILE A 276 -7.95 -10.96 -8.52
CA ILE A 276 -8.08 -9.69 -9.25
C ILE A 276 -9.28 -8.89 -8.76
N LEU A 277 -10.45 -9.50 -8.66
CA LEU A 277 -11.67 -8.80 -8.23
C LEU A 277 -11.52 -8.21 -6.82
N TYR A 278 -10.90 -8.95 -5.90
CA TYR A 278 -10.59 -8.45 -4.57
C TYR A 278 -9.69 -7.20 -4.61
N HIS A 279 -8.63 -7.21 -5.40
CA HIS A 279 -7.71 -6.08 -5.55
C HIS A 279 -8.36 -4.89 -6.27
N VAL A 280 -9.18 -5.14 -7.28
CA VAL A 280 -9.93 -4.09 -7.98
C VAL A 280 -10.94 -3.43 -7.05
N GLU A 281 -11.60 -4.16 -6.15
CA GLU A 281 -12.51 -3.57 -5.17
C GLU A 281 -11.78 -2.61 -4.22
N GLN A 282 -10.52 -2.90 -3.83
CA GLN A 282 -9.71 -1.96 -3.06
C GLN A 282 -9.37 -0.68 -3.84
N LEU A 283 -9.05 -0.84 -5.13
CA LEU A 283 -8.75 0.28 -6.03
C LEU A 283 -9.99 1.15 -6.30
N LYS A 284 -11.16 0.52 -6.37
CA LYS A 284 -12.47 1.17 -6.56
C LYS A 284 -12.86 2.08 -5.40
N ASN A 285 -12.60 1.65 -4.17
CA ASN A 285 -12.79 2.52 -2.99
C ASN A 285 -11.95 3.80 -3.05
N ASN A 286 -10.87 3.79 -3.84
CA ASN A 286 -10.00 4.94 -4.09
C ASN A 286 -10.23 5.58 -5.46
N MET A 287 -11.27 5.16 -6.19
CA MET A 287 -11.61 5.60 -7.54
C MET A 287 -10.48 5.41 -8.57
N LEU A 288 -9.57 4.46 -8.35
CA LEU A 288 -8.46 4.21 -9.28
C LEU A 288 -8.88 3.28 -10.42
N ALA A 289 -9.74 2.30 -10.12
CA ALA A 289 -10.27 1.37 -11.10
C ALA A 289 -11.71 0.97 -10.73
N ASP A 290 -12.49 0.50 -11.71
CA ASP A 290 -13.78 -0.15 -11.47
C ASP A 290 -13.92 -1.33 -12.44
N TYR A 291 -14.98 -2.11 -12.31
CA TYR A 291 -15.20 -3.30 -13.11
C TYR A 291 -16.67 -3.51 -13.46
N THR A 292 -16.89 -4.20 -14.59
CA THR A 292 -18.15 -4.83 -14.95
C THR A 292 -18.02 -6.35 -14.74
N GLN A 293 -19.04 -7.12 -15.12
CA GLN A 293 -19.02 -8.57 -14.97
C GLN A 293 -17.81 -9.26 -15.63
N GLU A 294 -17.24 -8.68 -16.69
CA GLU A 294 -16.15 -9.30 -17.46
C GLU A 294 -14.90 -8.44 -17.62
N TYR A 295 -14.97 -7.13 -17.33
CA TYR A 295 -13.92 -6.17 -17.65
C TYR A 295 -13.54 -5.32 -16.46
N VAL A 296 -12.26 -4.98 -16.38
CA VAL A 296 -11.70 -3.99 -15.44
C VAL A 296 -11.23 -2.80 -16.25
N TYR A 297 -11.39 -1.59 -15.71
CA TYR A 297 -10.98 -0.36 -16.39
C TYR A 297 -10.47 0.67 -15.38
N PRO A 298 -9.50 1.51 -15.78
CA PRO A 298 -9.04 2.59 -14.92
C PRO A 298 -10.08 3.71 -14.90
N LEU A 299 -10.20 4.40 -13.78
CA LEU A 299 -11.01 5.61 -13.63
C LEU A 299 -10.11 6.82 -13.50
N LEU A 300 -9.31 6.85 -12.44
CA LEU A 300 -8.33 7.88 -12.15
C LEU A 300 -6.93 7.28 -12.08
N LYS A 301 -5.95 8.07 -12.52
CA LYS A 301 -4.53 7.76 -12.38
C LYS A 301 -3.89 8.62 -11.30
N VAL A 302 -2.94 8.05 -10.57
CA VAL A 302 -2.11 8.81 -9.63
C VAL A 302 -0.91 9.39 -10.37
N THR A 303 -0.73 10.70 -10.28
CA THR A 303 0.42 11.41 -10.83
C THR A 303 1.34 11.84 -9.69
N ILE A 304 2.63 11.52 -9.82
CA ILE A 304 3.69 11.98 -8.92
C ILE A 304 4.63 12.89 -9.73
N GLU A 305 4.64 14.18 -9.41
CA GLU A 305 5.56 15.15 -10.02
C GLU A 305 6.67 15.52 -9.03
N THR A 306 7.93 15.45 -9.49
CA THR A 306 9.09 15.96 -8.77
C THR A 306 9.70 17.12 -9.55
N LYS A 307 9.62 18.34 -9.03
CA LYS A 307 10.21 19.52 -9.64
C LYS A 307 11.39 20.01 -8.82
N THR A 308 12.51 20.25 -9.49
CA THR A 308 13.62 20.98 -8.86
C THR A 308 13.07 22.34 -8.49
N GLU A 309 13.19 22.75 -7.23
CA GLU A 309 12.93 24.15 -6.91
C GLU A 309 13.93 24.97 -7.71
N GLU A 310 13.49 25.58 -8.82
CA GLU A 310 14.23 26.70 -9.38
C GLU A 310 14.33 27.72 -8.25
N LYS A 311 15.57 27.93 -7.77
CA LYS A 311 15.87 29.06 -6.90
C LYS A 311 15.23 30.28 -7.56
N SER A 312 14.31 30.93 -6.83
CA SER A 312 13.86 32.31 -7.04
C SER A 312 12.63 32.61 -7.93
N PHE A 313 11.41 32.20 -7.55
CA PHE A 313 10.24 33.07 -7.81
C PHE A 313 10.21 34.23 -6.80
N THR A 314 10.48 33.92 -5.53
CA THR A 314 10.48 34.87 -4.40
C THR A 314 11.57 35.94 -4.53
N SER A 315 12.73 35.63 -5.10
CA SER A 315 13.80 36.63 -5.35
C SER A 315 13.65 37.37 -6.69
N ARG A 316 12.85 36.87 -7.65
CA ARG A 316 12.41 37.65 -8.83
C ARG A 316 11.37 38.69 -8.43
N ILE A 317 10.41 38.32 -7.57
CA ILE A 317 9.43 39.27 -7.01
C ILE A 317 10.10 40.28 -6.07
N LYS A 318 11.00 39.87 -5.17
CA LYS A 318 11.74 40.82 -4.31
C LYS A 318 12.65 41.77 -5.09
N ASN A 319 13.17 41.37 -6.25
CA ASN A 319 13.96 42.26 -7.12
C ASN A 319 13.09 43.16 -8.02
N LEU A 320 11.85 42.76 -8.33
CA LEU A 320 10.87 43.60 -9.04
C LEU A 320 10.22 44.63 -8.10
N LEU A 321 9.97 44.29 -6.84
CA LEU A 321 9.41 45.18 -5.82
C LEU A 321 10.44 46.14 -5.18
N LYS A 322 11.74 45.99 -5.48
CA LYS A 322 12.80 46.94 -5.10
C LYS A 322 13.09 47.99 -6.18
N LYS A 323 12.40 47.92 -7.33
CA LYS A 323 12.56 48.85 -8.46
C LYS A 323 11.37 49.81 -8.65
N HIS A 324 10.48 49.88 -7.66
CA HIS A 324 9.43 50.89 -7.51
C HIS A 324 9.42 51.38 -6.06
#